data_AF-A0A9Q0V4E3-F1
#
_entry.id   AF-A0A9Q0V4E3-F1
#
_cell.length_a   1.000
_cell.length_b   1.000
_cell.length_c   1.000
_cell.angle_alpha   90.00
_cell.angle_beta   90.00
_cell.angle_gamma   90.00
#
_symmetry.space_group_name_H-M   'P 1'
#
loop_
_entity.id
_entity.type
_entity.pdbx_description
1 polymer ?
#
loop_
_entity_poly.entity_id
_entity_poly.type
_entity_poly.pdbx_seq_one_letter_code
_entity_poly.pdbx_strand_id
1 'polypeptide(L)'
;MPNQHNTIIQSVNPKPATAAVTALSKRHADGALPIEDFDIELEDQSGKKVHFSETDRQAIMTGLMLHTSGKQFIRKQMFSDALEVLTMGEEAFSLCNPKSIELVDNIPILQIDMVWCYFMLQDIAQLSVAGLRLEKAREGLERAHGKDSSRFRLLQAGRSSELALYLRLELLEGVVAYHSGQFDKSRKFLTSAQAKFFQLQVPDEALSIVMSMGFGEQDAKRSLRMSNQDVQSAVNLLVLEREQRKQKREDDIHRRNEIKEQKRYGVTPLKKAVDLQKLMELDSIGFEKELAAEALRKNENDTQKALDDLTNPDANNALQRAIESRKRKRQQRANDGTVEQLVSMGFERSIVISAVQAGGSLEQVMHQLLTHPRADPIAAADNSSNAHDSSANDNASTPGSTPADAVLENLSPDTVGIDNSNEGPSATEIEQRDLEMEDEIADELARGDAISDYNIDVTQEGEAINEYTLLCWIRGVAMEKLRLPICPAKRKADGNNDMKMSL
;
A
#
# COMPACT_ATOMS: atom_id res chain seq x y z
N MET A 1 1.50 11.49 -45.37
CA MET A 1 0.19 12.12 -45.06
C MET A 1 -0.91 11.17 -45.51
N PRO A 2 -1.86 10.80 -44.65
CA PRO A 2 -1.68 9.92 -43.50
C PRO A 2 -2.52 8.62 -43.64
N ASN A 3 -2.15 7.57 -42.91
CA ASN A 3 -3.11 6.56 -42.47
C ASN A 3 -2.87 6.32 -40.98
N GLN A 4 -3.81 6.81 -40.18
CA GLN A 4 -3.80 6.80 -38.73
C GLN A 4 -4.06 5.38 -38.23
N HIS A 5 -3.08 4.76 -37.58
CA HIS A 5 -3.37 3.70 -36.61
C HIS A 5 -3.62 4.40 -35.28
N ASN A 6 -4.89 4.70 -35.03
CA ASN A 6 -5.37 5.12 -33.74
C ASN A 6 -5.55 3.85 -32.91
N THR A 7 -4.52 3.51 -32.12
CA THR A 7 -4.63 2.49 -31.08
C THR A 7 -5.66 3.00 -30.08
N ILE A 8 -6.83 2.37 -30.07
CA ILE A 8 -7.84 2.55 -29.03
C ILE A 8 -7.20 2.09 -27.73
N ILE A 9 -6.72 3.04 -26.93
CA ILE A 9 -6.51 2.84 -25.50
C ILE A 9 -7.92 2.63 -24.94
N GLN A 10 -8.33 1.36 -24.79
CA GLN A 10 -9.46 1.05 -23.93
C GLN A 10 -9.05 1.54 -22.54
N SER A 11 -9.76 2.55 -22.04
CA SER A 11 -9.70 2.98 -20.65
C SER A 11 -10.23 1.84 -19.79
N VAL A 12 -9.34 0.91 -19.44
CA VAL A 12 -9.58 0.02 -18.31
C VAL A 12 -9.56 0.93 -17.10
N ASN A 13 -10.71 1.11 -16.45
CA ASN A 13 -10.75 1.77 -15.15
C ASN A 13 -9.69 1.10 -14.27
N PRO A 14 -8.73 1.85 -13.71
CA PRO A 14 -7.73 1.26 -12.82
C PRO A 14 -8.48 0.51 -11.72
N LYS A 15 -8.16 -0.78 -11.53
CA LYS A 15 -8.67 -1.55 -10.39
C LYS A 15 -8.34 -0.76 -9.11
N PRO A 16 -9.17 -0.82 -8.05
CA PRO A 16 -9.01 0.03 -6.87
C PRO A 16 -7.60 0.00 -6.26
N ALA A 17 -6.87 -1.13 -6.41
CA ALA A 17 -5.51 -1.29 -5.91
C ALA A 17 -4.51 -0.36 -6.59
N THR A 18 -4.65 -0.11 -7.88
CA THR A 18 -3.68 0.68 -8.62
C THR A 18 -3.93 2.18 -8.42
N ALA A 19 -5.19 2.58 -8.31
CA ALA A 19 -5.58 3.93 -7.96
C ALA A 19 -5.07 4.29 -6.54
N ALA A 20 -5.36 3.43 -5.55
CA ALA A 20 -4.89 3.56 -4.17
C ALA A 20 -3.36 3.64 -4.06
N VAL A 21 -2.62 2.72 -4.70
CA VAL A 21 -1.15 2.73 -4.66
C VAL A 21 -0.59 3.98 -5.34
N THR A 22 -1.16 4.41 -6.46
CA THR A 22 -0.69 5.61 -7.17
C THR A 22 -0.95 6.87 -6.35
N ALA A 23 -2.09 6.93 -5.65
CA ALA A 23 -2.41 8.02 -4.74
C ALA A 23 -1.42 8.04 -3.57
N LEU A 24 -1.15 6.90 -2.93
CA LEU A 24 -0.21 6.79 -1.82
C LEU A 24 1.25 7.10 -2.24
N SER A 25 1.70 6.64 -3.41
CA SER A 25 3.10 6.85 -3.86
C SER A 25 3.41 8.30 -4.25
N LYS A 26 2.39 9.07 -4.65
CA LYS A 26 2.50 10.51 -4.96
C LYS A 26 2.53 11.38 -3.70
N ARG A 27 2.12 10.85 -2.55
CA ARG A 27 2.15 11.60 -1.29
C ARG A 27 3.63 11.83 -0.89
N HIS A 28 3.93 13.04 -0.44
CA HIS A 28 5.23 13.45 0.12
C HIS A 28 6.43 13.60 -0.83
N ALA A 29 6.22 13.91 -2.11
CA ALA A 29 7.33 14.22 -3.03
C ALA A 29 8.16 15.48 -2.67
N ASP A 30 7.55 16.46 -1.99
CA ASP A 30 8.11 17.82 -1.88
C ASP A 30 8.55 18.28 -0.48
N GLY A 31 8.54 17.42 0.55
CA GLY A 31 8.81 17.84 1.93
C GLY A 31 7.78 18.83 2.50
N ALA A 32 6.63 18.97 1.83
CA ALA A 32 5.47 19.70 2.33
C ALA A 32 4.85 18.94 3.51
N LEU A 33 4.21 19.68 4.43
CA LEU A 33 3.49 19.10 5.57
C LEU A 33 2.58 17.95 5.11
N PRO A 34 2.72 16.75 5.69
CA PRO A 34 1.86 15.63 5.34
C PRO A 34 0.39 16.00 5.49
N ILE A 35 -0.38 15.92 4.41
CA ILE A 35 -1.82 16.22 4.47
C ILE A 35 -2.55 15.14 5.30
N GLU A 36 -2.03 13.90 5.30
CA GLU A 36 -2.57 12.74 6.03
C GLU A 36 -1.50 12.01 6.87
N ASP A 37 -1.93 11.04 7.69
CA ASP A 37 -1.18 10.43 8.81
C ASP A 37 -0.15 9.34 8.41
N PHE A 38 0.00 9.04 7.11
CA PHE A 38 0.85 7.96 6.60
C PHE A 38 2.04 8.50 5.80
N ASP A 39 3.21 8.56 6.42
CA ASP A 39 4.47 8.89 5.75
C ASP A 39 5.22 7.59 5.43
N ILE A 40 5.21 7.17 4.16
CA ILE A 40 5.89 5.94 3.71
C ILE A 40 7.31 6.32 3.30
N GLU A 41 8.30 5.79 4.02
CA GLU A 41 9.71 6.03 3.74
C GLU A 41 10.38 4.76 3.19
N LEU A 42 11.36 4.93 2.30
CA LEU A 42 12.16 3.82 1.80
C LEU A 42 13.31 3.54 2.76
N GLU A 43 13.34 2.34 3.30
CA GLU A 43 14.34 1.85 4.24
C GLU A 43 15.16 0.72 3.61
N ASP A 44 16.42 0.56 4.02
CA ASP A 44 17.21 -0.62 3.71
C ASP A 44 16.88 -1.79 4.66
N GLN A 45 17.52 -2.95 4.45
CA GLN A 45 17.34 -4.15 5.29
C GLN A 45 17.68 -3.94 6.78
N SER A 46 18.33 -2.82 7.15
CA SER A 46 18.65 -2.45 8.52
C SER A 46 17.70 -1.41 9.12
N GLY A 47 16.69 -0.96 8.37
CA GLY A 47 15.75 0.08 8.77
C GLY A 47 16.29 1.50 8.57
N LYS A 48 17.38 1.67 7.80
CA LYS A 48 17.98 2.99 7.56
C LYS A 48 17.39 3.60 6.28
N LYS A 49 17.02 4.88 6.36
CA LYS A 49 16.44 5.63 5.23
C LYS A 49 17.38 5.71 4.03
N VAL A 50 16.86 5.39 2.84
CA VAL A 50 17.58 5.44 1.56
C VAL A 50 17.01 6.55 0.69
N HIS A 51 17.90 7.31 0.04
CA HIS A 51 17.52 8.45 -0.79
C HIS A 51 17.66 8.07 -2.27
N PHE A 52 16.59 8.26 -3.03
CA PHE A 52 16.53 8.06 -4.48
C PHE A 52 16.15 9.36 -5.19
N SER A 53 16.29 9.39 -6.52
CA SER A 53 15.67 10.46 -7.33
C SER A 53 14.15 10.44 -7.15
N GLU A 54 13.47 11.56 -7.33
CA GLU A 54 12.01 11.63 -7.12
C GLU A 54 11.24 10.62 -7.99
N THR A 55 11.65 10.48 -9.26
CA THR A 55 11.08 9.54 -10.22
C THR A 55 11.33 8.09 -9.82
N ASP A 56 12.58 7.75 -9.44
CA ASP A 56 12.90 6.39 -8.99
C ASP A 56 12.21 6.08 -7.66
N ARG A 57 12.16 7.03 -6.73
CA ARG A 57 11.50 6.88 -5.42
C ARG A 57 10.03 6.53 -5.63
N GLN A 58 9.33 7.27 -6.48
CA GLN A 58 7.91 7.03 -6.75
C GLN A 58 7.67 5.68 -7.41
N ALA A 59 8.49 5.32 -8.40
CA ALA A 59 8.37 4.04 -9.11
C ALA A 59 8.70 2.84 -8.20
N ILE A 60 9.76 2.94 -7.38
CA ILE A 60 10.10 1.93 -6.37
C ILE A 60 8.99 1.78 -5.35
N MET A 61 8.48 2.89 -4.79
CA MET A 61 7.41 2.86 -3.80
C MET A 61 6.14 2.23 -4.39
N THR A 62 5.76 2.62 -5.60
CA THR A 62 4.63 2.01 -6.34
C THR A 62 4.83 0.50 -6.50
N GLY A 63 6.02 0.07 -6.94
CA GLY A 63 6.35 -1.35 -7.12
C GLY A 63 6.31 -2.15 -5.81
N LEU A 64 6.84 -1.61 -4.71
CA LEU A 64 6.84 -2.25 -3.39
C LEU A 64 5.44 -2.37 -2.79
N MET A 65 4.61 -1.33 -2.94
CA MET A 65 3.23 -1.34 -2.47
C MET A 65 2.37 -2.31 -3.28
N LEU A 66 2.54 -2.37 -4.60
CA LEU A 66 1.89 -3.37 -5.44
C LEU A 66 2.37 -4.78 -5.09
N HIS A 67 3.66 -4.99 -4.78
CA HIS A 67 4.14 -6.28 -4.31
C HIS A 67 3.47 -6.69 -2.99
N THR A 68 3.33 -5.76 -2.05
CA THR A 68 2.63 -5.98 -0.77
C THR A 68 1.17 -6.38 -0.99
N SER A 69 0.46 -5.67 -1.87
CA SER A 69 -0.91 -6.01 -2.27
C SER A 69 -0.98 -7.39 -2.97
N GLY A 70 -0.05 -7.68 -3.87
CA GLY A 70 0.07 -8.99 -4.53
C GLY A 70 0.24 -10.14 -3.53
N LYS A 71 1.07 -9.96 -2.49
CA LYS A 71 1.22 -10.94 -1.39
C LYS A 71 -0.07 -11.14 -0.62
N GLN A 72 -0.86 -10.09 -0.40
CA GLN A 72 -2.18 -10.20 0.24
C GLN A 72 -3.11 -11.09 -0.60
N PHE A 73 -3.15 -10.90 -1.93
CA PHE A 73 -3.93 -11.76 -2.83
C PHE A 73 -3.42 -13.22 -2.83
N ILE A 74 -2.10 -13.45 -2.78
CA ILE A 74 -1.53 -14.80 -2.63
C ILE A 74 -2.03 -15.47 -1.35
N ARG A 75 -2.02 -14.76 -0.21
CA ARG A 75 -2.53 -15.31 1.07
C ARG A 75 -4.02 -15.62 1.02
N LYS A 76 -4.80 -14.82 0.27
CA LYS A 76 -6.22 -15.05 -0.02
C LYS A 76 -6.46 -16.14 -1.10
N GLN A 77 -5.40 -16.75 -1.64
CA GLN A 77 -5.43 -17.72 -2.74
C GLN A 77 -6.03 -17.19 -4.05
N MET A 78 -6.05 -15.87 -4.22
CA MET A 78 -6.53 -15.19 -5.43
C MET A 78 -5.38 -15.01 -6.42
N PHE A 79 -4.86 -16.12 -6.95
CA PHE A 79 -3.62 -16.12 -7.75
C PHE A 79 -3.73 -15.35 -9.08
N SER A 80 -4.92 -15.29 -9.69
CA SER A 80 -5.14 -14.50 -10.92
C SER A 80 -5.00 -13.00 -10.65
N ASP A 81 -5.69 -12.49 -9.64
CA ASP A 81 -5.60 -11.08 -9.25
C ASP A 81 -4.21 -10.73 -8.71
N ALA A 82 -3.58 -11.64 -7.96
CA ALA A 82 -2.19 -11.47 -7.52
C ALA A 82 -1.26 -11.28 -8.72
N LEU A 83 -1.36 -12.13 -9.75
CA LEU A 83 -0.50 -12.07 -10.92
C LEU A 83 -0.64 -10.75 -11.68
N GLU A 84 -1.86 -10.24 -11.83
CA GLU A 84 -2.09 -8.93 -12.46
C GLU A 84 -1.42 -7.81 -11.67
N VAL A 85 -1.62 -7.77 -10.35
CA VAL A 85 -1.03 -6.75 -9.47
C VAL A 85 0.49 -6.83 -9.43
N LEU A 86 1.06 -8.03 -9.38
CA LEU A 86 2.51 -8.25 -9.44
C LEU A 86 3.11 -7.82 -10.79
N THR A 87 2.38 -8.03 -11.90
CA THR A 87 2.81 -7.58 -13.23
C THR A 87 2.88 -6.05 -13.29
N MET A 88 1.90 -5.35 -12.71
CA MET A 88 1.95 -3.89 -12.60
C MET A 88 3.09 -3.41 -11.70
N GLY A 89 3.40 -4.18 -10.64
CA GLY A 89 4.58 -3.93 -9.81
C GLY A 89 5.90 -4.07 -10.59
N GLU A 90 6.03 -5.11 -11.42
CA GLU A 90 7.17 -5.29 -12.33
C GLU A 90 7.29 -4.14 -13.34
N GLU A 91 6.18 -3.70 -13.92
CA GLU A 91 6.15 -2.55 -14.83
C GLU A 91 6.59 -1.27 -14.12
N ALA A 92 6.16 -1.03 -12.87
CA ALA A 92 6.61 0.11 -12.08
C ALA A 92 8.13 0.08 -11.86
N PHE A 93 8.70 -1.08 -11.50
CA PHE A 93 10.16 -1.21 -11.36
C PHE A 93 10.91 -0.95 -12.68
N SER A 94 10.31 -1.28 -13.84
CA SER A 94 10.92 -1.06 -15.15
C SER A 94 11.11 0.42 -15.51
N LEU A 95 10.40 1.33 -14.83
CA LEU A 95 10.53 2.78 -15.00
C LEU A 95 11.77 3.36 -14.29
N CYS A 96 12.37 2.61 -13.36
CA CYS A 96 13.51 3.06 -12.56
C CYS A 96 14.82 2.98 -13.34
N ASN A 97 15.81 3.77 -12.93
CA ASN A 97 17.19 3.58 -13.36
C ASN A 97 17.68 2.16 -12.98
N PRO A 98 18.30 1.39 -13.90
CA PRO A 98 18.85 0.06 -13.60
C PRO A 98 19.76 0.01 -12.36
N LYS A 99 20.54 1.07 -12.10
CA LYS A 99 21.39 1.16 -10.91
C LYS A 99 20.60 1.28 -9.60
N SER A 100 19.43 1.92 -9.65
CA SER A 100 18.52 2.05 -8.50
C SER A 100 17.84 0.71 -8.22
N ILE A 101 17.47 -0.04 -9.27
CA ILE A 101 16.89 -1.39 -9.20
C ILE A 101 17.87 -2.39 -8.58
N GLU A 102 19.17 -2.29 -8.85
CA GLU A 102 20.19 -3.16 -8.24
C GLU A 102 20.24 -3.09 -6.71
N LEU A 103 19.72 -2.02 -6.12
CA LEU A 103 19.64 -1.81 -4.66
C LEU A 103 18.35 -2.39 -4.06
N VAL A 104 17.39 -2.82 -4.88
CA VAL A 104 16.09 -3.33 -4.44
C VAL A 104 16.09 -4.87 -4.50
N ASP A 105 16.12 -5.50 -3.34
CA ASP A 105 16.10 -6.96 -3.17
C ASP A 105 14.69 -7.58 -3.25
N ASN A 106 13.64 -6.77 -3.12
CA ASN A 106 12.26 -7.25 -3.29
C ASN A 106 11.95 -7.69 -4.73
N ILE A 107 12.70 -7.23 -5.73
CA ILE A 107 12.44 -7.57 -7.14
C ILE A 107 12.62 -9.07 -7.40
N PRO A 108 13.72 -9.71 -6.98
CA PRO A 108 13.83 -11.17 -6.99
C PRO A 108 12.68 -11.89 -6.28
N ILE A 109 12.20 -11.37 -5.15
CA ILE A 109 11.09 -11.95 -4.40
C ILE A 109 9.79 -11.86 -5.21
N LEU A 110 9.53 -10.71 -5.83
CA LEU A 110 8.40 -10.50 -6.73
C LEU A 110 8.42 -11.50 -7.90
N GLN A 111 9.60 -11.74 -8.51
CA GLN A 111 9.73 -12.73 -9.59
C GLN A 111 9.37 -14.14 -9.11
N ILE A 112 9.80 -14.53 -7.90
CA ILE A 112 9.47 -15.82 -7.30
C ILE A 112 7.95 -15.91 -7.05
N ASP A 113 7.34 -14.86 -6.53
CA ASP A 113 5.89 -14.81 -6.27
C ASP A 113 5.06 -14.87 -7.55
N MET A 114 5.50 -14.24 -8.66
CA MET A 114 4.85 -14.38 -9.97
C MET A 114 4.90 -15.82 -10.48
N VAL A 115 6.07 -16.47 -10.38
CA VAL A 115 6.22 -17.86 -10.83
C VAL A 115 5.43 -18.81 -9.92
N TRP A 116 5.32 -18.50 -8.63
CA TRP A 116 4.42 -19.20 -7.71
C TRP A 116 2.96 -19.08 -8.17
N CYS A 117 2.52 -17.90 -8.60
CA CYS A 117 1.18 -17.73 -9.16
C CYS A 117 0.98 -18.58 -10.43
N TYR A 118 1.96 -18.63 -11.35
CA TYR A 118 1.89 -19.52 -12.52
C TYR A 118 1.75 -20.99 -12.13
N PHE A 119 2.49 -21.42 -11.11
CA PHE A 119 2.43 -22.78 -10.58
C PHE A 119 1.06 -23.10 -10.01
N MET A 120 0.52 -22.22 -9.15
CA MET A 120 -0.79 -22.41 -8.50
C MET A 120 -1.96 -22.35 -9.48
N LEU A 121 -1.84 -21.57 -10.56
CA LEU A 121 -2.82 -21.52 -11.66
C LEU A 121 -2.70 -22.72 -12.61
N GLN A 122 -1.69 -23.59 -12.43
CA GLN A 122 -1.39 -24.73 -13.31
C GLN A 122 -1.15 -24.31 -14.77
N ASP A 123 -0.62 -23.11 -15.01
CA ASP A 123 -0.31 -22.62 -16.35
C ASP A 123 1.02 -23.21 -16.83
N ILE A 124 0.94 -24.41 -17.43
CA ILE A 124 2.11 -25.15 -17.92
C ILE A 124 2.85 -24.37 -19.02
N ALA A 125 2.14 -23.57 -19.83
CA ALA A 125 2.75 -22.78 -20.88
C ALA A 125 3.67 -21.71 -20.28
N GLN A 126 3.18 -20.97 -19.27
CA GLN A 126 3.99 -19.98 -18.55
C GLN A 126 5.11 -20.63 -17.74
N LEU A 127 4.86 -21.77 -17.09
CA LEU A 127 5.88 -22.52 -16.35
C LEU A 127 7.06 -22.93 -17.24
N SER A 128 6.80 -23.28 -18.50
CA SER A 128 7.87 -23.66 -19.44
C SER A 128 8.83 -22.51 -19.77
N VAL A 129 8.37 -21.25 -19.64
CA VAL A 129 9.15 -20.02 -19.91
C VAL A 129 9.60 -19.33 -18.62
N ALA A 130 9.05 -19.72 -17.47
CA ALA A 130 9.36 -19.19 -16.14
C ALA A 130 10.83 -19.34 -15.73
N GLY A 131 11.59 -20.23 -16.38
CA GLY A 131 13.01 -20.44 -16.11
C GLY A 131 13.85 -19.16 -16.16
N LEU A 132 13.57 -18.26 -17.11
CA LEU A 132 14.29 -16.98 -17.21
C LEU A 132 14.00 -16.05 -16.02
N ARG A 133 12.77 -16.07 -15.50
CA ARG A 133 12.39 -15.28 -14.31
C ARG A 133 13.09 -15.81 -13.06
N LEU A 134 13.14 -17.13 -12.89
CA LEU A 134 13.82 -17.77 -11.76
C LEU A 134 15.35 -17.57 -11.80
N GLU A 135 15.96 -17.60 -13.00
CA GLU A 135 17.38 -17.31 -13.16
C GLU A 135 17.72 -15.87 -12.73
N LYS A 136 16.95 -14.88 -13.20
CA LYS A 136 17.08 -13.48 -12.76
C LYS A 136 16.85 -13.32 -11.25
N ALA A 137 15.87 -14.02 -10.69
CA ALA A 137 15.62 -14.01 -9.26
C ALA A 137 16.81 -14.57 -8.48
N ARG A 138 17.41 -15.69 -8.91
CA ARG A 138 18.60 -16.27 -8.30
C ARG A 138 19.78 -15.32 -8.33
N GLU A 139 20.10 -14.74 -9.49
CA GLU A 139 21.19 -13.77 -9.61
C GLU A 139 20.97 -12.55 -8.71
N GLY A 140 19.72 -12.06 -8.62
CA GLY A 140 19.38 -10.95 -7.75
C GLY A 140 19.47 -11.28 -6.27
N LEU A 141 19.03 -12.46 -5.85
CA LEU A 141 19.20 -12.91 -4.46
C LEU A 141 20.66 -13.16 -4.12
N GLU A 142 21.47 -13.73 -5.01
CA GLU A 142 22.91 -13.89 -4.78
C GLU A 142 23.62 -12.55 -4.64
N ARG A 143 23.19 -11.53 -5.41
CA ARG A 143 23.68 -10.15 -5.27
C ARG A 143 23.25 -9.53 -3.93
N ALA A 144 22.00 -9.74 -3.52
CA ALA A 144 21.43 -9.20 -2.29
C ALA A 144 21.96 -9.88 -1.02
N HIS A 145 22.11 -11.21 -1.05
CA HIS A 145 22.48 -12.01 0.11
C HIS A 145 23.97 -12.34 0.17
N GLY A 146 24.71 -12.10 -0.90
CA GLY A 146 26.06 -12.58 -1.07
C GLY A 146 26.11 -14.09 -1.36
N LYS A 147 27.27 -14.58 -1.79
CA LYS A 147 27.47 -16.01 -2.05
C LYS A 147 27.20 -16.82 -0.79
N ASP A 148 26.44 -17.90 -0.93
CA ASP A 148 25.99 -18.77 0.16
C ASP A 148 25.24 -18.03 1.29
N SER A 149 24.56 -16.92 0.97
CA SER A 149 23.85 -16.04 1.90
C SER A 149 24.74 -15.44 3.01
N SER A 150 26.05 -15.36 2.78
CA SER A 150 27.02 -14.91 3.79
C SER A 150 26.81 -13.46 4.24
N ARG A 151 26.51 -12.55 3.31
CA ARG A 151 26.23 -11.14 3.61
C ARG A 151 24.91 -10.98 4.36
N PHE A 152 23.87 -11.70 3.92
CA PHE A 152 22.57 -11.69 4.57
C PHE A 152 22.64 -12.18 6.02
N ARG A 153 23.31 -13.31 6.25
CA ARG A 153 23.55 -13.81 7.61
C ARG A 153 24.35 -12.83 8.46
N LEU A 154 25.36 -12.15 7.90
CA LEU A 154 26.12 -11.16 8.67
C LEU A 154 25.25 -9.97 9.10
N LEU A 155 24.44 -9.43 8.19
CA LEU A 155 23.51 -8.34 8.47
C LEU A 155 22.44 -8.76 9.50
N GLN A 156 21.99 -10.01 9.42
CA GLN A 156 20.99 -10.59 10.31
C GLN A 156 21.59 -11.29 11.53
N ALA A 157 22.83 -10.97 11.93
CA ALA A 157 23.48 -11.52 13.13
C ALA A 157 23.47 -13.06 13.23
N GLY A 158 23.66 -13.74 12.11
CA GLY A 158 23.73 -15.20 11.99
C GLY A 158 22.38 -15.91 11.77
N ARG A 159 21.28 -15.16 11.64
CA ARG A 159 19.93 -15.71 11.45
C ARG A 159 19.70 -16.19 10.01
N SER A 160 18.83 -17.17 9.85
CA SER A 160 18.53 -17.88 8.60
C SER A 160 17.11 -17.60 8.08
N SER A 161 16.68 -16.34 8.03
CA SER A 161 15.34 -16.01 7.52
C SER A 161 15.16 -16.29 6.03
N GLU A 162 16.23 -16.27 5.24
CA GLU A 162 16.19 -16.48 3.79
C GLU A 162 15.77 -17.90 3.38
N LEU A 163 15.83 -18.86 4.30
CA LEU A 163 15.73 -20.29 3.98
C LEU A 163 14.41 -20.67 3.31
N ALA A 164 13.29 -20.08 3.76
CA ALA A 164 11.97 -20.34 3.19
C ALA A 164 11.82 -19.80 1.76
N LEU A 165 12.46 -18.65 1.47
CA LEU A 165 12.49 -18.09 0.12
C LEU A 165 13.32 -18.99 -0.83
N TYR A 166 14.49 -19.45 -0.40
CA TYR A 166 15.30 -20.37 -1.18
C TYR A 166 14.64 -21.73 -1.37
N LEU A 167 13.86 -22.22 -0.39
CA LEU A 167 13.03 -23.40 -0.54
C LEU A 167 12.07 -23.25 -1.73
N ARG A 168 11.29 -22.16 -1.75
CA ARG A 168 10.32 -21.89 -2.82
C ARG A 168 11.01 -21.73 -4.18
N LEU A 169 12.12 -21.00 -4.24
CA LEU A 169 12.93 -20.83 -5.45
C LEU A 169 13.38 -22.19 -6.02
N GLU A 170 14.01 -23.04 -5.20
CA GLU A 170 14.55 -24.33 -5.64
C GLU A 170 13.44 -25.32 -6.00
N LEU A 171 12.30 -25.29 -5.30
CA LEU A 171 11.12 -26.06 -5.70
C LEU A 171 10.68 -25.67 -7.11
N LEU A 172 10.48 -24.36 -7.36
CA LEU A 172 10.01 -23.87 -8.66
C LEU A 172 11.02 -24.16 -9.78
N GLU A 173 12.33 -24.04 -9.52
CA GLU A 173 13.37 -24.47 -10.48
C GLU A 173 13.29 -25.97 -10.77
N GLY A 174 13.02 -26.79 -9.74
CA GLY A 174 12.79 -28.22 -9.88
C GLY A 174 11.58 -28.54 -10.77
N VAL A 175 10.48 -27.81 -10.59
CA VAL A 175 9.24 -27.93 -11.39
C VAL A 175 9.48 -27.52 -12.84
N VAL A 176 10.12 -26.38 -13.08
CA VAL A 176 10.46 -25.90 -14.43
C VAL A 176 11.38 -26.91 -15.12
N ALA A 177 12.43 -27.38 -14.44
CA ALA A 177 13.35 -28.38 -15.00
C ALA A 177 12.64 -29.70 -15.35
N TYR A 178 11.65 -30.12 -14.56
CA TYR A 178 10.85 -31.32 -14.85
C TYR A 178 10.04 -31.16 -16.14
N HIS A 179 9.38 -30.02 -16.32
CA HIS A 179 8.57 -29.72 -17.50
C HIS A 179 9.42 -29.44 -18.76
N SER A 180 10.64 -28.95 -18.59
CA SER A 180 11.64 -28.83 -19.67
C SER A 180 12.35 -30.15 -20.01
N GLY A 181 11.99 -31.28 -19.37
CA GLY A 181 12.60 -32.60 -19.61
C GLY A 181 14.01 -32.79 -19.02
N GLN A 182 14.49 -31.86 -18.19
CA GLN A 182 15.81 -31.89 -17.54
C GLN A 182 15.72 -32.60 -16.17
N PHE A 183 15.38 -33.90 -16.18
CA PHE A 183 15.08 -34.67 -14.96
C PHE A 183 16.23 -34.72 -13.95
N ASP A 184 17.48 -34.80 -14.42
CA ASP A 184 18.64 -34.81 -13.51
C ASP A 184 18.79 -33.50 -12.74
N LYS A 185 18.51 -32.36 -13.39
CA LYS A 185 18.50 -31.04 -12.73
C LYS A 185 17.32 -30.92 -11.79
N SER A 186 16.14 -31.33 -12.24
CA SER A 186 14.93 -31.35 -11.42
C SER A 186 15.14 -32.11 -10.12
N ARG A 187 15.69 -33.34 -10.19
CA ARG A 187 16.00 -34.14 -9.00
C ARG A 187 16.96 -33.44 -8.04
N LYS A 188 18.01 -32.77 -8.55
CA LYS A 188 18.96 -32.03 -7.71
C LYS A 188 18.29 -30.89 -6.96
N PHE A 189 17.51 -30.07 -7.67
CA PHE A 189 16.78 -28.96 -7.08
C PHE A 189 15.75 -29.44 -6.05
N LEU A 190 14.96 -30.47 -6.38
CA LEU A 190 13.97 -31.04 -5.45
C LEU A 190 14.62 -31.66 -4.21
N THR A 191 15.77 -32.32 -4.34
CA THR A 191 16.51 -32.86 -3.18
C THR A 191 17.01 -31.74 -2.28
N SER A 192 17.51 -30.65 -2.87
CA SER A 192 17.96 -29.48 -2.13
C SER A 192 16.79 -28.77 -1.43
N ALA A 193 15.66 -28.59 -2.13
CA ALA A 193 14.43 -28.06 -1.56
C ALA A 193 13.93 -28.93 -0.40
N GLN A 194 13.90 -30.25 -0.57
CA GLN A 194 13.49 -31.18 0.49
C GLN A 194 14.36 -31.05 1.75
N ALA A 195 15.69 -30.91 1.59
CA ALA A 195 16.59 -30.69 2.73
C ALA A 195 16.27 -29.39 3.48
N LYS A 196 15.96 -28.30 2.77
CA LYS A 196 15.54 -27.02 3.38
C LYS A 196 14.17 -27.12 4.04
N PHE A 197 13.23 -27.85 3.44
CA PHE A 197 11.91 -28.07 4.01
C PHE A 197 12.00 -28.74 5.38
N PHE A 198 12.86 -29.75 5.53
CA PHE A 198 13.07 -30.41 6.82
C PHE A 198 13.72 -29.48 7.86
N GLN A 199 14.64 -28.60 7.45
CA GLN A 199 15.23 -27.61 8.36
C GLN A 199 14.20 -26.59 8.86
N LEU A 200 13.18 -26.27 8.05
CA LEU A 200 12.12 -25.32 8.38
C LEU A 200 11.00 -25.92 9.24
N GLN A 201 10.98 -27.24 9.45
CA GLN A 201 10.05 -27.89 10.37
C GLN A 201 10.39 -27.52 11.81
N VAL A 202 9.41 -26.98 12.53
CA VAL A 202 9.58 -26.59 13.93
C VAL A 202 9.11 -27.74 14.82
N PRO A 203 9.96 -28.26 15.73
CA PRO A 203 9.55 -29.31 16.64
C PRO A 203 8.56 -28.79 17.70
N ASP A 204 7.52 -29.56 17.97
CA ASP A 204 6.43 -29.20 18.89
C ASP A 204 6.93 -28.90 20.31
N GLU A 205 8.00 -29.58 20.76
CA GLU A 205 8.62 -29.35 22.07
C GLU A 205 9.21 -27.93 22.17
N ALA A 206 10.02 -27.52 21.19
CA ALA A 206 10.62 -26.18 21.17
C ALA A 206 9.54 -25.10 21.04
N LEU A 207 8.53 -25.34 20.21
CA LEU A 207 7.39 -24.45 20.05
C LEU A 207 6.63 -24.27 21.36
N SER A 208 6.34 -25.37 22.07
CA SER A 208 5.63 -25.35 23.34
C SER A 208 6.39 -24.55 24.42
N ILE A 209 7.72 -24.69 24.48
CA ILE A 209 8.56 -23.94 25.41
C ILE A 209 8.44 -22.44 25.16
N VAL A 210 8.58 -21.99 23.90
CA VAL A 210 8.49 -20.55 23.56
C VAL A 210 7.07 -20.02 23.82
N MET A 211 6.03 -20.77 23.44
CA MET A 211 4.64 -20.37 23.71
C MET A 211 4.33 -20.28 25.20
N SER A 212 4.90 -21.16 26.04
CA SER A 212 4.71 -21.13 27.50
C SER A 212 5.24 -19.85 28.16
N MET A 213 6.15 -19.13 27.49
CA MET A 213 6.66 -17.82 27.92
C MET A 213 5.71 -16.66 27.57
N GLY A 214 4.58 -16.93 26.91
CA GLY A 214 3.55 -15.95 26.56
C GLY A 214 3.65 -15.38 25.15
N PHE A 215 4.47 -15.97 24.27
CA PHE A 215 4.55 -15.59 22.86
C PHE A 215 3.47 -16.29 22.02
N GLY A 216 2.96 -15.61 21.00
CA GLY A 216 1.99 -16.19 20.06
C GLY A 216 2.61 -17.29 19.21
N GLU A 217 1.79 -18.24 18.74
CA GLU A 217 2.24 -19.40 17.97
C GLU A 217 2.97 -19.01 16.67
N GLN A 218 2.45 -18.02 15.94
CA GLN A 218 3.04 -17.58 14.67
C GLN A 218 4.43 -16.95 14.88
N ASP A 219 4.55 -16.05 15.86
CA ASP A 219 5.82 -15.41 16.21
C ASP A 219 6.83 -16.44 16.75
N ALA A 220 6.37 -17.40 17.55
CA ALA A 220 7.19 -18.50 18.06
C ALA A 220 7.71 -19.40 16.92
N LYS A 221 6.84 -19.83 15.99
CA LYS A 221 7.25 -20.63 14.81
C LYS A 221 8.23 -19.86 13.94
N ARG A 222 7.96 -18.59 13.66
CA ARG A 222 8.82 -17.72 12.85
C ARG A 222 10.20 -17.57 13.49
N SER A 223 10.27 -17.20 14.77
CA SER A 223 11.53 -17.00 15.49
C SER A 223 12.36 -18.28 15.61
N LEU A 224 11.72 -19.43 15.82
CA LEU A 224 12.38 -20.74 15.82
C LEU A 224 12.95 -21.11 14.45
N ARG A 225 12.21 -20.86 13.36
CA ARG A 225 12.72 -21.06 11.99
C ARG A 225 13.96 -20.22 11.71
N MET A 226 13.94 -18.95 12.10
CA MET A 226 15.06 -18.01 11.90
C MET A 226 16.29 -18.32 12.76
N SER A 227 16.10 -19.05 13.86
CA SER A 227 17.14 -19.37 14.84
C SER A 227 17.67 -20.80 14.70
N ASN A 228 17.42 -21.46 13.56
CA ASN A 228 17.75 -22.88 13.34
C ASN A 228 17.25 -23.78 14.49
N GLN A 229 16.06 -23.48 15.01
CA GLN A 229 15.39 -24.21 16.10
C GLN A 229 16.06 -24.07 17.48
N ASP A 230 17.03 -23.18 17.65
CA ASP A 230 17.56 -22.83 18.98
C ASP A 230 16.56 -21.97 19.76
N VAL A 231 16.06 -22.52 20.86
CA VAL A 231 15.08 -21.86 21.73
C VAL A 231 15.63 -20.57 22.33
N GLN A 232 16.90 -20.55 22.76
CA GLN A 232 17.48 -19.37 23.41
C GLN A 232 17.61 -18.20 22.44
N SER A 233 18.17 -18.45 21.24
CA SER A 233 18.25 -17.46 20.18
C SER A 233 16.87 -16.97 19.73
N ALA A 234 15.88 -17.87 19.63
CA ALA A 234 14.51 -17.51 19.26
C ALA A 234 13.85 -16.58 20.29
N VAL A 235 13.99 -16.87 21.58
CA VAL A 235 13.45 -16.01 22.65
C VAL A 235 14.13 -14.64 22.65
N ASN A 236 15.46 -14.59 22.52
CA ASN A 236 16.20 -13.33 22.43
C ASN A 236 15.73 -12.49 21.24
N LEU A 237 15.46 -13.12 20.10
CA LEU A 237 14.91 -12.47 18.91
C LEU A 237 13.53 -11.85 19.19
N LEU A 238 12.62 -12.61 19.79
CA LEU A 238 11.27 -12.12 20.09
C LEU A 238 11.27 -10.96 21.08
N VAL A 239 12.15 -10.98 22.09
CA VAL A 239 12.31 -9.88 23.04
C VAL A 239 12.83 -8.63 22.32
N LEU A 240 13.85 -8.78 21.46
CA LEU A 240 14.39 -7.67 20.69
C LEU A 240 13.36 -7.07 19.72
N GLU A 241 12.63 -7.91 18.98
CA GLU A 241 11.56 -7.46 18.08
C GLU A 241 10.45 -6.72 18.83
N ARG A 242 10.06 -7.20 20.02
CA ARG A 242 9.05 -6.53 20.85
C ARG A 242 9.50 -5.15 21.32
N GLU A 243 10.77 -5.02 21.70
CA GLU A 243 11.36 -3.74 22.11
C GLU A 243 11.46 -2.76 20.93
N GLN A 244 11.93 -3.24 19.77
CA GLN A 244 11.99 -2.43 18.54
C GLN A 244 10.60 -1.96 18.09
N ARG A 245 9.59 -2.84 18.10
CA ARG A 245 8.20 -2.47 17.79
C ARG A 245 7.63 -1.45 18.78
N LYS A 246 8.06 -1.51 20.05
CA LYS A 246 7.65 -0.52 21.07
C LYS A 246 8.29 0.84 20.80
N GLN A 247 9.60 0.87 20.53
CA GLN A 247 10.33 2.09 20.18
C GLN A 247 9.77 2.73 18.91
N LYS A 248 9.60 1.95 17.82
CA LYS A 248 9.01 2.45 16.57
C LYS A 248 7.62 3.04 16.81
N ARG A 249 6.78 2.40 17.64
CA ARG A 249 5.46 2.95 17.99
C ARG A 249 5.55 4.26 18.76
N GLU A 250 6.49 4.38 19.71
CA GLU A 250 6.72 5.61 20.46
C GLU A 250 7.21 6.74 19.54
N ASP A 251 8.14 6.44 18.63
CA ASP A 251 8.66 7.36 17.62
C ASP A 251 7.57 7.80 16.63
N ASP A 252 6.73 6.86 16.17
CA ASP A 252 5.59 7.15 15.28
C ASP A 252 4.56 8.04 15.98
N ILE A 253 4.26 7.78 17.25
CA ILE A 253 3.38 8.64 18.06
C ILE A 253 3.99 10.03 18.21
N HIS A 254 5.28 10.12 18.51
CA HIS A 254 6.00 11.38 18.65
C HIS A 254 5.92 12.18 17.34
N ARG A 255 6.28 11.56 16.22
CA ARG A 255 6.22 12.18 14.88
C ARG A 255 4.81 12.62 14.50
N ARG A 256 3.79 11.81 14.77
CA ARG A 256 2.39 12.20 14.52
C ARG A 256 1.99 13.41 15.34
N ASN A 257 2.42 13.48 16.61
CA ASN A 257 2.14 14.63 17.46
C ASN A 257 2.87 15.89 16.95
N GLU A 258 4.13 15.77 16.52
CA GLU A 258 4.88 16.86 15.88
C GLU A 258 4.16 17.38 14.63
N ILE A 259 3.71 16.50 13.73
CA ILE A 259 2.97 16.88 12.52
C ILE A 259 1.67 17.58 12.88
N LYS A 260 0.90 17.06 13.85
CA LYS A 260 -0.34 17.70 14.34
C LYS A 260 -0.07 19.09 14.91
N GLU A 261 1.02 19.26 15.63
CA GLU A 261 1.43 20.54 16.18
C GLU A 261 1.87 21.52 15.08
N GLN A 262 2.66 21.09 14.09
CA GLN A 262 3.01 21.90 12.93
C GLN A 262 1.77 22.33 12.13
N LYS A 263 0.80 21.42 11.93
CA LYS A 263 -0.50 21.74 11.28
C LYS A 263 -1.27 22.83 12.04
N ARG A 264 -1.22 22.85 13.38
CA ARG A 264 -1.89 23.86 14.20
C ARG A 264 -1.35 25.27 13.92
N TYR A 265 -0.03 25.40 13.83
CA TYR A 265 0.66 26.68 13.64
C TYR A 265 0.71 27.13 12.17
N GLY A 266 0.70 26.19 11.23
CA GLY A 266 0.59 26.42 9.79
C GLY A 266 1.95 26.56 9.07
N VAL A 267 1.91 27.09 7.86
CA VAL A 267 3.08 27.21 6.97
C VAL A 267 3.54 28.66 6.79
N THR A 268 4.85 28.84 6.62
CA THR A 268 5.48 30.10 6.23
C THR A 268 5.07 30.51 4.81
N PRO A 269 5.25 31.79 4.42
CA PRO A 269 5.06 32.22 3.03
C PRO A 269 5.81 31.37 1.98
N LEU A 270 7.00 30.81 2.31
CA LEU A 270 7.72 29.84 1.47
C LEU A 270 7.20 28.39 1.56
N LYS A 271 6.00 28.17 2.11
CA LYS A 271 5.35 26.87 2.29
C LYS A 271 6.11 25.88 3.19
N LYS A 272 7.03 26.36 4.03
CA LYS A 272 7.71 25.52 5.03
C LYS A 272 6.87 25.42 6.29
N ALA A 273 6.90 24.28 6.97
CA ALA A 273 6.31 24.15 8.30
C ALA A 273 6.97 25.10 9.29
N VAL A 274 6.24 25.55 10.32
CA VAL A 274 6.87 26.22 11.47
C VAL A 274 7.79 25.21 12.18
N ASP A 275 9.03 25.60 12.38
CA ASP A 275 10.06 24.76 13.00
C ASP A 275 9.82 24.65 14.51
N LEU A 276 9.52 23.43 14.98
CA LEU A 276 9.19 23.16 16.38
C LEU A 276 10.38 23.37 17.32
N GLN A 277 11.62 23.12 16.86
CA GLN A 277 12.81 23.29 17.71
C GLN A 277 13.02 24.77 18.03
N LYS A 278 12.89 25.62 17.00
CA LYS A 278 12.95 27.07 17.13
C LYS A 278 11.79 27.62 17.97
N LEU A 279 10.60 27.02 17.83
CA LEU A 279 9.46 27.38 18.66
C LEU A 279 9.70 27.05 20.14
N MET A 280 10.27 25.87 20.44
CA MET A 280 10.65 25.48 21.79
C MET A 280 11.73 26.38 22.37
N GLU A 281 12.68 26.85 21.56
CA GLU A 281 13.68 27.84 21.97
C GLU A 281 12.99 29.14 22.43
N LEU A 282 12.06 29.68 21.64
CA LEU A 282 11.31 30.89 21.99
C LEU A 282 10.38 30.71 23.21
N ASP A 283 9.77 29.52 23.35
CA ASP A 283 8.97 29.15 24.52
C ASP A 283 9.84 29.08 25.78
N SER A 284 11.06 28.55 25.66
CA SER A 284 12.02 28.51 26.78
C SER A 284 12.51 29.89 27.22
N ILE A 285 12.56 30.85 26.30
CA ILE A 285 12.85 32.27 26.59
C ILE A 285 11.65 32.94 27.31
N GLY A 286 10.46 32.35 27.23
CA GLY A 286 9.26 32.77 27.96
C GLY A 286 8.16 33.40 27.08
N PHE A 287 8.26 33.29 25.75
CA PHE A 287 7.22 33.77 24.84
C PHE A 287 6.11 32.72 24.68
N GLU A 288 4.85 33.17 24.62
CA GLU A 288 3.72 32.28 24.38
C GLU A 288 3.84 31.56 23.02
N LYS A 289 3.63 30.24 23.01
CA LYS A 289 3.77 29.39 21.82
C LYS A 289 3.00 29.90 20.59
N GLU A 290 1.75 30.36 20.75
CA GLU A 290 0.96 30.84 19.61
C GLU A 290 1.55 32.11 18.99
N LEU A 291 2.07 33.01 19.84
CA LEU A 291 2.70 34.26 19.42
C LEU A 291 4.06 34.02 18.77
N ALA A 292 4.89 33.18 19.40
CA ALA A 292 6.19 32.77 18.88
C ALA A 292 6.05 32.04 17.54
N ALA A 293 5.04 31.17 17.40
CA ALA A 293 4.75 30.49 16.14
C ALA A 293 4.32 31.47 15.04
N GLU A 294 3.49 32.48 15.35
CA GLU A 294 3.10 33.51 14.37
C GLU A 294 4.31 34.33 13.90
N ALA A 295 5.21 34.70 14.82
CA ALA A 295 6.44 35.43 14.53
C ALA A 295 7.39 34.61 13.65
N LEU A 296 7.63 33.34 13.99
CA LEU A 296 8.43 32.41 13.18
C LEU A 296 7.82 32.21 11.79
N ARG A 297 6.50 32.09 11.71
CA ARG A 297 5.81 31.88 10.45
C ARG A 297 5.92 33.09 9.53
N LYS A 298 5.85 34.30 10.07
CA LYS A 298 6.04 35.56 9.32
C LYS A 298 7.48 35.72 8.83
N ASN A 299 8.44 35.27 9.62
CA ASN A 299 9.87 35.47 9.38
C ASN A 299 10.59 34.22 8.85
N GLU A 300 9.89 33.30 8.18
CA GLU A 300 10.49 32.13 7.51
C GLU A 300 11.35 31.24 8.43
N ASN A 301 10.92 31.07 9.68
CA ASN A 301 11.66 30.35 10.73
C ASN A 301 13.03 30.97 11.05
N ASP A 302 13.22 32.28 10.87
CA ASP A 302 14.39 33.02 11.34
C ASP A 302 14.19 33.42 12.81
N THR A 303 14.93 32.78 13.74
CA THR A 303 14.77 32.98 15.19
C THR A 303 15.10 34.41 15.61
N GLN A 304 16.11 35.02 15.00
CA GLN A 304 16.57 36.37 15.36
C GLN A 304 15.51 37.40 14.97
N LYS A 305 15.00 37.35 13.74
CA LYS A 305 13.93 38.26 13.29
C LYS A 305 12.62 38.02 14.05
N ALA A 306 12.33 36.76 14.39
CA ALA A 306 11.18 36.45 15.24
C ALA A 306 11.32 37.07 16.63
N LEU A 307 12.50 37.00 17.27
CA LEU A 307 12.77 37.64 18.55
C LEU A 307 12.65 39.17 18.47
N ASP A 308 13.16 39.79 17.41
CA ASP A 308 13.05 41.23 17.19
C ASP A 308 11.57 41.67 17.09
N ASP A 309 10.76 40.93 16.34
CA ASP A 309 9.32 41.17 16.20
C ASP A 309 8.54 40.90 17.50
N LEU A 310 8.97 39.94 18.33
CA LEU A 310 8.35 39.62 19.61
C LEU A 310 8.66 40.64 20.70
N THR A 311 9.87 41.21 20.66
CA THR A 311 10.36 42.18 21.66
C THR A 311 9.88 43.60 21.35
N ASN A 312 9.60 43.91 20.09
CA ASN A 312 9.07 45.20 19.67
C ASN A 312 7.55 45.30 19.96
N PRO A 313 7.10 46.28 20.78
CA PRO A 313 5.68 46.40 21.16
C PRO A 313 4.74 46.61 19.96
N ASP A 314 5.15 47.35 18.94
CA ASP A 314 4.30 47.62 17.77
C ASP A 314 4.13 46.37 16.89
N ALA A 315 5.22 45.63 16.70
CA ALA A 315 5.22 44.37 15.96
C ALA A 315 4.44 43.28 16.70
N ASN A 316 4.60 43.17 18.01
CA ASN A 316 3.86 42.24 18.85
C ASN A 316 2.34 42.50 18.82
N ASN A 317 1.91 43.76 18.95
CA ASN A 317 0.49 44.13 18.78
C ASN A 317 -0.06 43.81 17.38
N ALA A 318 0.78 43.88 16.34
CA ALA A 318 0.38 43.48 14.99
C ALA A 318 0.23 41.94 14.89
N LEU A 319 1.13 41.16 15.50
CA LEU A 319 1.06 39.70 15.55
C LEU A 319 -0.20 39.22 16.30
N GLN A 320 -0.51 39.81 17.46
CA GLN A 320 -1.72 39.46 18.23
C GLN A 320 -3.00 39.70 17.42
N ARG A 321 -3.11 40.86 16.74
CA ARG A 321 -4.23 41.14 15.84
C ARG A 321 -4.33 40.16 14.68
N ALA A 322 -3.20 39.71 14.14
CA ALA A 322 -3.17 38.71 13.08
C ALA A 322 -3.67 37.34 13.57
N ILE A 323 -3.29 36.92 14.78
CA ILE A 323 -3.75 35.69 15.43
C ILE A 323 -5.27 35.74 15.63
N GLU A 324 -5.80 36.82 16.22
CA GLU A 324 -7.24 36.97 16.44
C GLU A 324 -8.04 36.96 15.13
N SER A 325 -7.55 37.67 14.11
CA SER A 325 -8.17 37.69 12.78
C SER A 325 -8.22 36.30 12.16
N ARG A 326 -7.14 35.51 12.27
CA ARG A 326 -7.11 34.12 11.80
C ARG A 326 -8.07 33.23 12.60
N LYS A 327 -8.12 33.37 13.92
CA LYS A 327 -9.03 32.61 14.78
C LYS A 327 -10.48 32.85 14.39
N ARG A 328 -10.86 34.11 14.16
CA ARG A 328 -12.20 34.48 13.65
C ARG A 328 -12.50 33.87 12.28
N LYS A 329 -11.56 33.96 11.34
CA LYS A 329 -11.70 33.35 10.00
C LYS A 329 -11.83 31.82 10.05
N ARG A 330 -11.06 31.15 10.92
CA ARG A 330 -11.14 29.70 11.13
C ARG A 330 -12.50 29.31 11.70
N GLN A 331 -12.99 30.05 12.71
CA GLN A 331 -14.32 29.83 13.28
C GLN A 331 -15.43 30.01 12.25
N GLN A 332 -15.35 31.07 11.44
CA GLN A 332 -16.34 31.31 10.39
C GLN A 332 -16.38 30.16 9.36
N ARG A 333 -15.21 29.69 8.90
CA ARG A 333 -15.13 28.54 8.00
C ARG A 333 -15.65 27.25 8.61
N ALA A 334 -15.37 27.00 9.89
CA ALA A 334 -15.90 25.83 10.59
C ALA A 334 -17.42 25.89 10.67
N ASN A 335 -17.99 27.05 11.01
CA ASN A 335 -19.43 27.26 11.02
C ASN A 335 -20.02 27.06 9.62
N ASP A 336 -19.42 27.63 8.57
CA ASP A 336 -19.87 27.46 7.18
C ASP A 336 -19.85 25.98 6.76
N GLY A 337 -18.80 25.23 7.12
CA GLY A 337 -18.72 23.78 6.87
C GLY A 337 -19.79 22.97 7.61
N THR A 338 -20.08 23.30 8.88
CA THR A 338 -21.18 22.65 9.62
C THR A 338 -22.53 22.95 9.00
N VAL A 339 -22.72 24.17 8.47
CA VAL A 339 -23.95 24.54 7.75
C VAL A 339 -24.08 23.70 6.48
N GLU A 340 -23.02 23.58 5.68
CA GLU A 340 -23.04 22.77 4.45
C GLU A 340 -23.33 21.30 4.72
N GLN A 341 -22.70 20.72 5.75
CA GLN A 341 -22.91 19.32 6.15
C GLN A 341 -24.35 19.04 6.59
N LEU A 342 -24.97 19.96 7.35
CA LEU A 342 -26.36 19.82 7.78
C LEU A 342 -27.35 20.06 6.62
N VAL A 343 -27.03 20.98 5.71
CA VAL A 343 -27.84 21.17 4.49
C VAL A 343 -27.78 19.94 3.59
N SER A 344 -26.62 19.28 3.45
CA SER A 344 -26.51 18.02 2.69
C SER A 344 -27.28 16.85 3.33
N MET A 345 -27.52 16.90 4.64
CA MET A 345 -28.39 15.95 5.35
C MET A 345 -29.90 16.26 5.17
N GLY A 346 -30.26 17.31 4.42
CA GLY A 346 -31.64 17.66 4.09
C GLY A 346 -32.29 18.71 5.02
N PHE A 347 -31.52 19.32 5.94
CA PHE A 347 -32.04 20.39 6.78
C PHE A 347 -32.13 21.73 6.03
N GLU A 348 -33.13 22.54 6.35
CA GLU A 348 -33.33 23.83 5.71
C GLU A 348 -32.22 24.83 6.09
N ARG A 349 -31.57 25.41 5.08
CA ARG A 349 -30.40 26.31 5.24
C ARG A 349 -30.65 27.48 6.19
N SER A 350 -31.85 28.05 6.19
CA SER A 350 -32.26 29.17 7.05
C SER A 350 -32.16 28.82 8.54
N ILE A 351 -32.73 27.67 8.92
CA ILE A 351 -32.80 27.18 10.30
C ILE A 351 -31.42 26.72 10.78
N VAL A 352 -30.66 26.04 9.91
CA VAL A 352 -29.30 25.58 10.20
C VAL A 352 -28.38 26.76 10.50
N ILE A 353 -28.43 27.84 9.72
CA ILE A 353 -27.62 29.04 9.98
C ILE A 353 -27.95 29.63 11.35
N SER A 354 -29.22 29.76 11.71
CA SER A 354 -29.63 30.28 13.02
C SER A 354 -29.18 29.39 14.17
N ALA A 355 -29.27 28.06 14.01
CA ALA A 355 -28.85 27.10 15.03
C ALA A 355 -27.32 27.07 15.20
N VAL A 356 -26.56 27.14 14.10
CA VAL A 356 -25.09 27.22 14.15
C VAL A 356 -24.62 28.57 14.73
N GLN A 357 -25.33 29.67 14.47
CA GLN A 357 -25.06 30.98 15.08
C GLN A 357 -25.36 31.04 16.58
N ALA A 358 -26.36 30.28 17.06
CA ALA A 358 -26.67 30.15 18.48
C ALA A 358 -25.54 29.46 19.28
N GLY A 359 -24.64 28.76 18.59
CA GLY A 359 -23.48 28.09 19.16
C GLY A 359 -23.81 26.71 19.73
N GLY A 360 -22.87 25.77 19.58
CA GLY A 360 -23.02 24.38 20.05
C GLY A 360 -22.13 23.42 19.26
N SER A 361 -21.97 22.19 19.76
CA SER A 361 -21.37 21.11 18.98
C SER A 361 -22.32 20.66 17.85
N LEU A 362 -21.79 20.02 16.81
CA LEU A 362 -22.60 19.48 15.69
C LEU A 362 -23.78 18.63 16.19
N GLU A 363 -23.55 17.79 17.21
CA GLU A 363 -24.57 16.95 17.83
C GLU A 363 -25.65 17.76 18.55
N GLN A 364 -25.29 18.85 19.22
CA GLN A 364 -26.23 19.73 19.90
C GLN A 364 -27.09 20.51 18.90
N VAL A 365 -26.47 21.02 17.83
CA VAL A 365 -27.18 21.70 16.73
C VAL A 365 -28.13 20.73 16.05
N MET A 366 -27.69 19.50 15.76
CA MET A 366 -28.52 18.46 15.17
C MET A 366 -29.69 18.06 16.09
N HIS A 367 -29.44 17.88 17.38
CA HIS A 367 -30.50 17.60 18.36
C HIS A 367 -31.50 18.76 18.42
N GLN A 368 -31.04 20.01 18.36
CA GLN A 368 -31.91 21.19 18.36
C GLN A 368 -32.78 21.27 17.11
N LEU A 369 -32.23 20.94 15.93
CA LEU A 369 -32.95 20.86 14.66
C LEU A 369 -33.98 19.72 14.63
N LEU A 370 -33.66 18.58 15.24
CA LEU A 370 -34.57 17.42 15.33
C LEU A 370 -35.68 17.62 16.39
N THR A 371 -35.40 18.38 17.45
CA THR A 371 -36.37 18.64 18.54
C THR A 371 -37.41 19.69 18.15
N HIS A 372 -37.10 20.58 17.20
CA HIS A 372 -38.01 21.63 16.73
C HIS A 372 -38.37 21.50 15.24
N PRO A 373 -39.10 20.46 14.81
CA PRO A 373 -39.75 20.51 13.52
C PRO A 373 -41.00 21.40 13.64
N ARG A 374 -40.93 22.57 12.98
CA ARG A 374 -42.07 23.43 12.59
C ARG A 374 -42.69 24.32 13.68
N ALA A 375 -42.36 25.61 13.63
CA ALA A 375 -43.31 26.68 13.94
C ALA A 375 -43.58 27.43 12.63
N ASP A 376 -44.76 27.19 12.04
CA ASP A 376 -45.24 28.00 10.92
C ASP A 376 -45.39 29.47 11.37
N PRO A 377 -44.99 30.47 10.58
CA PRO A 377 -45.23 31.86 10.88
C PRO A 377 -46.65 32.23 10.42
N ILE A 378 -47.52 32.72 11.31
CA ILE A 378 -48.61 33.69 11.06
C ILE A 378 -49.37 33.94 12.39
N ALA A 379 -49.27 35.18 12.89
CA ALA A 379 -50.33 35.99 13.53
C ALA A 379 -49.69 37.30 14.01
N ALA A 380 -49.77 38.37 13.19
CA ALA A 380 -50.67 39.52 13.39
C ALA A 380 -50.22 40.45 14.53
N ALA A 381 -49.53 41.55 14.24
CA ALA A 381 -50.05 42.85 13.77
C ALA A 381 -50.41 43.80 14.94
N ASP A 382 -49.87 45.02 14.80
CA ASP A 382 -50.26 46.32 15.37
C ASP A 382 -50.05 46.60 16.86
N ASN A 383 -49.18 47.58 17.20
CA ASN A 383 -49.56 49.00 17.18
C ASN A 383 -48.40 49.97 17.52
N SER A 384 -48.24 51.01 16.69
CA SER A 384 -47.88 52.43 16.96
C SER A 384 -46.69 52.79 17.91
N SER A 385 -45.79 53.76 17.66
CA SER A 385 -45.81 54.96 16.80
C SER A 385 -44.49 55.77 16.94
N ASN A 386 -44.18 56.54 15.88
CA ASN A 386 -43.46 57.85 15.80
C ASN A 386 -41.92 57.88 15.96
N ALA A 387 -41.13 58.64 15.18
CA ALA A 387 -41.38 59.66 14.15
C ALA A 387 -40.11 60.03 13.32
N HIS A 388 -40.34 60.61 12.13
CA HIS A 388 -39.55 61.60 11.34
C HIS A 388 -38.11 61.24 10.87
N ASP A 389 -37.64 61.57 9.67
CA ASP A 389 -37.96 62.67 8.75
C ASP A 389 -37.57 62.38 7.27
N SER A 390 -38.19 63.14 6.37
CA SER A 390 -38.11 63.37 4.92
C SER A 390 -36.68 63.48 4.29
N SER A 391 -36.43 63.41 2.97
CA SER A 391 -37.16 64.04 1.86
C SER A 391 -36.61 63.64 0.45
N ALA A 392 -37.52 63.61 -0.54
CA ALA A 392 -37.40 63.88 -1.99
C ALA A 392 -36.45 62.99 -2.87
N ASN A 393 -36.77 62.59 -4.11
CA ASN A 393 -37.66 63.18 -5.11
C ASN A 393 -38.03 62.15 -6.22
N ASP A 394 -39.16 62.42 -6.87
CA ASP A 394 -39.90 61.62 -7.85
C ASP A 394 -39.34 61.59 -9.31
N ASN A 395 -39.99 60.70 -10.08
CA ASN A 395 -40.27 60.70 -11.54
C ASN A 395 -39.25 60.04 -12.48
N ALA A 396 -39.62 59.24 -13.49
CA ALA A 396 -40.92 58.90 -14.08
C ALA A 396 -40.84 57.67 -15.03
N SER A 397 -41.96 56.94 -15.11
CA SER A 397 -42.60 56.34 -16.30
C SER A 397 -41.87 55.37 -17.26
N THR A 398 -42.29 54.10 -17.19
CA THR A 398 -42.52 53.12 -18.29
C THR A 398 -43.53 53.64 -19.36
N PRO A 399 -43.84 52.99 -20.53
CA PRO A 399 -43.77 51.54 -20.86
C PRO A 399 -43.46 51.15 -22.35
N GLY A 400 -43.46 49.82 -22.63
CA GLY A 400 -43.78 49.21 -23.96
C GLY A 400 -42.67 48.31 -24.53
N SER A 401 -42.88 47.14 -25.14
CA SER A 401 -44.08 46.39 -25.59
C SER A 401 -43.65 44.94 -26.00
N THR A 402 -44.40 43.92 -25.57
CA THR A 402 -44.96 42.71 -26.28
C THR A 402 -44.33 42.12 -27.58
N PRO A 403 -44.77 40.94 -28.12
CA PRO A 403 -45.00 39.57 -27.57
C PRO A 403 -44.67 38.41 -28.60
N ALA A 404 -45.17 37.18 -28.32
CA ALA A 404 -45.53 36.07 -29.25
C ALA A 404 -44.43 35.05 -29.66
N ASP A 405 -44.65 33.74 -29.84
CA ASP A 405 -45.79 32.82 -29.63
C ASP A 405 -45.29 31.35 -29.80
N ALA A 406 -45.98 30.41 -29.15
CA ALA A 406 -46.36 29.01 -29.50
C ALA A 406 -45.35 28.03 -30.20
N VAL A 407 -45.36 26.70 -30.01
CA VAL A 407 -46.45 25.71 -30.01
C VAL A 407 -45.97 24.38 -29.38
N LEU A 408 -46.89 23.72 -28.68
CA LEU A 408 -46.85 22.35 -28.16
C LEU A 408 -47.53 21.40 -29.17
N GLU A 409 -46.97 20.23 -29.48
CA GLU A 409 -47.77 19.07 -29.91
C GLU A 409 -47.24 17.75 -29.33
N ASN A 410 -48.18 16.98 -28.78
CA ASN A 410 -48.09 15.63 -28.22
C ASN A 410 -48.04 14.55 -29.33
N LEU A 411 -47.57 13.34 -29.00
CA LEU A 411 -48.31 12.06 -29.09
C LEU A 411 -47.38 10.84 -28.88
N SER A 412 -47.72 9.99 -27.90
CA SER A 412 -47.27 8.57 -27.71
C SER A 412 -48.22 7.63 -28.51
N PRO A 413 -48.13 6.26 -28.55
CA PRO A 413 -47.43 5.30 -27.64
C PRO A 413 -46.86 3.97 -28.24
N ASP A 414 -46.23 3.18 -27.34
CA ASP A 414 -46.02 1.70 -27.29
C ASP A 414 -45.14 0.94 -28.31
N THR A 415 -44.06 0.27 -27.83
CA THR A 415 -43.95 -1.18 -27.51
C THR A 415 -42.47 -1.66 -27.53
N VAL A 416 -42.18 -2.73 -26.76
CA VAL A 416 -41.04 -3.68 -26.71
C VAL A 416 -39.72 -3.26 -26.03
N GLY A 417 -39.43 -3.95 -24.91
CA GLY A 417 -38.23 -3.76 -24.09
C GLY A 417 -37.03 -4.61 -24.46
N ILE A 418 -35.89 -4.23 -23.90
CA ILE A 418 -34.71 -5.07 -23.65
C ILE A 418 -34.11 -4.57 -22.34
N ASP A 419 -34.17 -5.41 -21.31
CA ASP A 419 -33.37 -5.32 -20.09
C ASP A 419 -31.88 -5.35 -20.46
N ASN A 420 -31.14 -4.30 -20.09
CA ASN A 420 -29.68 -4.33 -19.96
C ASN A 420 -29.20 -3.07 -19.23
N SER A 421 -29.49 -2.97 -17.93
CA SER A 421 -28.80 -2.02 -17.04
C SER A 421 -27.82 -2.80 -16.17
N ASN A 422 -26.66 -3.09 -16.75
CA ASN A 422 -25.45 -3.33 -15.99
C ASN A 422 -24.98 -1.95 -15.49
N GLU A 423 -25.67 -1.41 -14.46
CA GLU A 423 -25.25 -0.18 -13.78
C GLU A 423 -23.95 -0.50 -13.04
N GLY A 424 -22.84 0.03 -13.56
CA GLY A 424 -21.57 0.05 -12.84
C GLY A 424 -21.69 0.88 -11.55
N PRO A 425 -20.80 0.63 -10.57
CA PRO A 425 -20.85 1.33 -9.29
C PRO A 425 -20.78 2.84 -9.48
N SER A 426 -21.50 3.57 -8.63
CA SER A 426 -21.54 5.04 -8.69
C SER A 426 -20.18 5.65 -8.32
N ALA A 427 -19.89 6.86 -8.77
CA ALA A 427 -18.59 7.52 -8.52
C ALA A 427 -18.22 7.58 -7.03
N THR A 428 -19.21 7.76 -6.15
CA THR A 428 -19.03 7.76 -4.69
C THR A 428 -18.69 6.38 -4.13
N GLU A 429 -19.19 5.29 -4.73
CA GLU A 429 -18.84 3.93 -4.33
C GLU A 429 -17.42 3.55 -4.77
N ILE A 430 -16.94 4.11 -5.89
CA ILE A 430 -15.57 3.91 -6.37
C ILE A 430 -14.59 4.64 -5.44
N GLU A 431 -14.86 5.91 -5.11
CA GLU A 431 -14.03 6.68 -4.18
C GLU A 431 -13.94 6.01 -2.81
N GLN A 432 -15.05 5.45 -2.31
CA GLN A 432 -15.06 4.76 -1.02
C GLN A 432 -14.27 3.44 -1.06
N ARG A 433 -14.34 2.69 -2.16
CA ARG A 433 -13.54 1.47 -2.35
C ARG A 433 -12.04 1.75 -2.48
N ASP A 434 -11.67 2.85 -3.11
CA ASP A 434 -10.28 3.27 -3.24
C ASP A 434 -9.72 3.64 -1.86
N LEU A 435 -10.49 4.36 -1.03
CA LEU A 435 -10.11 4.68 0.36
C LEU A 435 -9.97 3.45 1.25
N GLU A 436 -10.92 2.52 1.20
CA GLU A 436 -10.83 1.24 1.94
C GLU A 436 -9.57 0.45 1.54
N MET A 437 -9.21 0.49 0.26
CA MET A 437 -8.02 -0.18 -0.23
C MET A 437 -6.72 0.53 0.16
N GLU A 438 -6.72 1.87 0.24
CA GLU A 438 -5.61 2.64 0.79
C GLU A 438 -5.36 2.27 2.26
N ASP A 439 -6.41 2.21 3.07
CA ASP A 439 -6.32 1.81 4.48
C ASP A 439 -5.82 0.37 4.65
N GLU A 440 -6.32 -0.58 3.84
CA GLU A 440 -5.83 -1.96 3.85
C GLU A 440 -4.32 -2.06 3.55
N ILE A 441 -3.85 -1.33 2.54
CA ILE A 441 -2.44 -1.33 2.14
C ILE A 441 -1.58 -0.66 3.22
N ALA A 442 -2.05 0.47 3.77
CA ALA A 442 -1.35 1.17 4.84
C ALA A 442 -1.23 0.31 6.11
N ASP A 443 -2.30 -0.39 6.49
CA ASP A 443 -2.30 -1.30 7.63
C ASP A 443 -1.39 -2.51 7.40
N GLU A 444 -1.30 -3.02 6.17
CA GLU A 444 -0.40 -4.14 5.84
C GLU A 444 1.07 -3.69 5.88
N LEU A 445 1.38 -2.51 5.35
CA LEU A 445 2.72 -1.91 5.45
C LEU A 445 3.11 -1.61 6.91
N ALA A 446 2.15 -1.17 7.73
CA ALA A 446 2.38 -0.91 9.15
C ALA A 446 2.60 -2.21 9.97
N ARG A 447 1.99 -3.32 9.54
CA ARG A 447 2.15 -4.64 10.17
C ARG A 447 3.41 -5.37 9.70
N GLY A 448 3.86 -5.13 8.48
CA GLY A 448 5.08 -5.71 7.92
C GLY A 448 6.33 -5.27 8.66
N ASP A 449 7.25 -6.20 8.89
CA ASP A 449 8.62 -5.88 9.29
C ASP A 449 9.58 -6.26 8.16
N ALA A 450 10.84 -5.82 8.22
CA ALA A 450 11.82 -6.06 7.14
C ALA A 450 12.03 -7.56 6.82
N ILE A 451 11.55 -8.47 7.67
CA ILE A 451 11.72 -9.91 7.56
C ILE A 451 10.40 -10.61 7.19
N SER A 452 9.26 -9.91 7.21
CA SER A 452 7.95 -10.50 6.89
C SER A 452 7.90 -11.07 5.47
N ASP A 453 8.72 -10.51 4.58
CA ASP A 453 8.88 -10.97 3.20
C ASP A 453 9.44 -12.39 3.08
N TYR A 454 10.16 -12.84 4.10
CA TYR A 454 10.75 -14.18 4.16
C TYR A 454 9.93 -15.15 5.01
N ASN A 455 8.89 -14.67 5.70
CA ASN A 455 8.00 -15.49 6.51
C ASN A 455 6.93 -16.18 5.64
N ILE A 456 7.38 -17.17 4.88
CA ILE A 456 6.54 -17.96 3.98
C ILE A 456 5.97 -19.16 4.73
N ASP A 457 4.67 -19.43 4.58
CA ASP A 457 4.12 -20.73 4.96
C ASP A 457 4.50 -21.76 3.92
N VAL A 458 5.20 -22.82 4.37
CA VAL A 458 5.86 -23.80 3.49
C VAL A 458 5.05 -25.08 3.30
N THR A 459 3.79 -25.09 3.74
CA THR A 459 2.90 -26.26 3.69
C THR A 459 2.67 -26.73 2.26
N GLN A 460 2.27 -25.82 1.37
CA GLN A 460 2.02 -26.11 -0.05
C GLN A 460 3.30 -26.52 -0.79
N GLU A 461 4.44 -25.92 -0.43
CA GLU A 461 5.75 -26.28 -0.96
C GLU A 461 6.12 -27.71 -0.58
N GLY A 462 5.85 -28.12 0.67
CA GLY A 462 6.07 -29.49 1.11
C GLY A 462 5.27 -30.52 0.32
N GLU A 463 3.99 -30.23 0.05
CA GLU A 463 3.12 -31.07 -0.78
C GLU A 463 3.65 -31.18 -2.22
N ALA A 464 3.99 -30.04 -2.83
CA ALA A 464 4.53 -29.99 -4.18
C ALA A 464 5.89 -30.71 -4.31
N ILE A 465 6.78 -30.58 -3.31
CA ILE A 465 8.06 -31.30 -3.27
C ILE A 465 7.81 -32.81 -3.31
N ASN A 466 6.87 -33.30 -2.50
CA ASN A 466 6.55 -34.73 -2.45
C ASN A 466 5.99 -35.23 -3.78
N GLU A 467 5.07 -34.48 -4.38
CA GLU A 467 4.48 -34.80 -5.68
C GLU A 467 5.55 -34.87 -6.79
N TYR A 468 6.33 -33.81 -6.97
CA TYR A 468 7.32 -33.74 -8.04
C TYR A 468 8.50 -34.70 -7.84
N THR A 469 8.85 -35.00 -6.59
CA THR A 469 9.85 -36.03 -6.28
C THR A 469 9.34 -37.41 -6.71
N LEU A 470 8.07 -37.73 -6.44
CA LEU A 470 7.45 -38.98 -6.87
C LEU A 470 7.35 -39.06 -8.40
N LEU A 471 6.94 -37.99 -9.06
CA LEU A 471 6.86 -37.90 -10.52
C LEU A 471 8.24 -38.11 -11.18
N CYS A 472 9.28 -37.48 -10.64
CA CYS A 472 10.67 -37.70 -11.07
C CYS A 472 11.09 -39.17 -10.92
N TRP A 473 10.74 -39.80 -9.80
CA TRP A 473 11.06 -41.19 -9.53
C TRP A 473 10.35 -42.14 -10.52
N ILE A 474 9.05 -41.97 -10.73
CA ILE A 474 8.27 -42.79 -11.66
C ILE A 474 8.81 -42.67 -13.08
N ARG A 475 9.07 -41.44 -13.56
CA ARG A 475 9.68 -41.22 -14.89
C ARG A 475 11.08 -41.81 -14.99
N GLY A 476 11.89 -41.70 -13.94
CA GLY A 476 13.21 -42.33 -13.87
C GLY A 476 13.14 -43.85 -14.06
N VAL A 477 12.24 -44.51 -13.32
CA VAL A 477 12.01 -45.97 -13.43
C VAL A 477 11.48 -46.36 -14.81
N ALA A 478 10.59 -45.56 -15.41
CA ALA A 478 10.08 -45.79 -16.76
C ALA A 478 11.18 -45.66 -17.83
N MET A 479 12.04 -44.65 -17.71
CA MET A 479 13.18 -44.45 -18.61
C MET A 479 14.25 -45.54 -18.46
N GLU A 480 14.47 -46.05 -17.25
CA GLU A 480 15.38 -47.16 -16.99
C GLU A 480 14.84 -48.49 -17.57
N LYS A 481 13.53 -48.72 -17.50
CA LYS A 481 12.87 -49.84 -18.20
C LYS A 481 12.94 -49.72 -19.72
N LEU A 482 12.90 -48.51 -20.28
CA LEU A 482 13.09 -48.25 -21.72
C LEU A 482 14.55 -48.38 -22.17
N ARG A 483 15.52 -48.22 -21.26
CA ARG A 483 16.96 -48.38 -21.53
C ARG A 483 17.48 -49.81 -21.44
N LEU A 484 16.69 -50.76 -20.94
CA LEU A 484 17.09 -52.17 -20.93
C LEU A 484 17.16 -52.69 -22.37
N PRO A 485 18.33 -53.22 -22.82
CA PRO A 485 18.44 -53.78 -24.15
C PRO A 485 17.55 -55.02 -24.24
N ILE A 486 16.64 -55.02 -25.22
CA ILE A 486 15.94 -56.24 -25.65
C ILE A 486 17.02 -57.24 -26.07
N CYS A 487 17.30 -58.24 -25.23
CA CYS A 487 18.25 -59.30 -25.58
C CYS A 487 17.79 -60.01 -26.86
N PRO A 488 18.67 -60.25 -27.85
CA PRO A 488 18.29 -61.00 -29.03
C PRO A 488 18.10 -62.47 -28.65
N ALA A 489 16.96 -63.02 -29.07
CA ALA A 489 16.63 -64.43 -28.90
C ALA A 489 17.74 -65.33 -29.49
N LYS A 490 18.29 -66.21 -28.66
CA LYS A 490 19.21 -67.29 -29.06
C LYS A 490 18.53 -68.13 -30.15
N ARG A 491 19.01 -68.02 -31.38
CA ARG A 491 18.69 -68.95 -32.46
C ARG A 491 19.51 -70.23 -32.22
N LYS A 492 18.84 -71.31 -31.81
CA LYS A 492 19.39 -72.67 -31.90
C LYS A 492 19.58 -73.00 -33.38
N ALA A 493 20.78 -73.41 -33.76
CA ALA A 493 21.03 -74.17 -34.97
C ALA A 493 21.95 -75.33 -34.58
N ASP A 494 21.34 -76.50 -34.42
CA ASP A 494 22.01 -77.80 -34.46
C ASP A 494 22.50 -78.06 -35.89
N GLY A 495 23.62 -78.78 -36.01
CA GLY A 495 23.80 -79.73 -37.11
C GLY A 495 24.92 -79.49 -38.12
N ASN A 496 26.08 -80.04 -37.79
CA ASN A 496 26.80 -81.07 -38.57
C ASN A 496 27.75 -80.69 -39.73
N ASN A 497 28.97 -81.25 -39.59
CA ASN A 497 29.87 -81.85 -40.58
C ASN A 497 30.50 -81.02 -41.72
N ASP A 498 31.83 -80.84 -41.63
CA ASP A 498 32.87 -81.56 -42.41
C ASP A 498 34.12 -80.67 -42.54
N MET A 499 35.23 -81.02 -41.91
CA MET A 499 36.34 -81.85 -42.44
C MET A 499 37.24 -81.12 -43.45
N LYS A 500 38.55 -81.08 -43.10
CA LYS A 500 39.75 -80.82 -43.94
C LYS A 500 40.02 -79.35 -44.32
N MET A 501 41.24 -78.88 -44.51
CA MET A 501 42.62 -79.31 -44.21
C MET A 501 43.45 -78.03 -44.44
N SER A 502 44.52 -77.87 -43.66
CA SER A 502 45.78 -77.18 -43.96
C SER A 502 45.88 -76.29 -45.22
N LEU A 503 46.15 -75.00 -45.03
CA LEU A 503 47.48 -74.38 -45.17
C LEU A 503 47.46 -72.92 -44.71
#